data_AF-A0A9D7NVY4-F1
#
_entry.id   AF-A0A9D7NVY4-F1
#
_cell.length_a   1.000
_cell.length_b   1.000
_cell.length_c   1.000
_cell.angle_alpha   90.00
_cell.angle_beta   90.00
_cell.angle_gamma   90.00
#
_symmetry.space_group_name_H-M   'P 1'
#
loop_
_entity.id
_entity.type
_entity.pdbx_description
1 polymer ?
#
loop_
_entity_poly.entity_id
_entity_poly.type
_entity_poly.pdbx_seq_one_letter_code
_entity_poly.pdbx_strand_id
1 'polypeptide(L)'
;MAERLAQHPLLLDDLLDTRSQTAPECADLIEAECTRALQAIDETDPEAVLVALNELRQSVAFRIARATLFTQQEPAQSARQLAWLANVIVRRLLTFASNEVAVQHGRLPGGGLAVLAYGSFGAAELGFNSDLDLVFLYRPGSVGESEGPRPLDAQRYCSRIVQRY
;
A
#
# COMPACT_ATOMS: atom_id res chain seq x y z
N MET A 1 4.08 18.82 -16.89
CA MET A 1 3.86 17.50 -17.55
C MET A 1 5.13 16.97 -18.21
N ALA A 2 5.88 17.79 -18.95
CA ALA A 2 7.21 17.40 -19.45
C ALA A 2 8.21 17.04 -18.33
N GLU A 3 8.17 17.75 -17.19
CA GLU A 3 9.07 17.46 -16.05
C GLU A 3 8.81 16.12 -15.34
N ARG A 4 7.54 15.67 -15.21
CA ARG A 4 7.25 14.35 -14.61
C ARG A 4 7.64 13.19 -15.53
N LEU A 5 7.53 13.38 -16.85
CA LEU A 5 7.97 12.41 -17.85
C LEU A 5 9.51 12.35 -17.95
N ALA A 6 10.20 13.46 -17.71
CA ALA A 6 11.66 13.52 -17.73
C ALA A 6 12.32 12.92 -16.47
N GLN A 7 11.62 12.86 -15.33
CA GLN A 7 12.16 12.41 -14.05
C GLN A 7 11.94 10.91 -13.75
N HIS A 8 11.13 10.20 -14.54
CA HIS A 8 10.84 8.77 -14.32
C HIS A 8 10.92 7.97 -15.63
N PRO A 9 12.11 7.46 -16.00
CA PRO A 9 12.31 6.60 -17.18
C PRO A 9 11.43 5.34 -17.18
N LEU A 10 11.01 4.85 -16.02
CA LEU A 10 10.08 3.72 -15.87
C LEU A 10 8.67 3.99 -16.43
N LEU A 11 8.26 5.26 -16.55
CA LEU A 11 6.99 5.62 -17.20
C LEU A 11 7.01 5.39 -18.72
N LEU A 12 8.20 5.22 -19.33
CA LEU A 12 8.31 4.80 -20.72
C LEU A 12 8.01 3.30 -20.89
N ASP A 13 8.35 2.45 -19.93
CA ASP A 13 8.04 1.01 -20.00
C ASP A 13 6.53 0.74 -19.88
N ASP A 14 5.81 1.56 -19.11
CA ASP A 14 4.34 1.53 -19.02
C ASP A 14 3.63 1.91 -20.33
N LEU A 15 4.32 2.64 -21.23
CA LEU A 15 3.81 2.91 -22.58
C LEU A 15 4.05 1.73 -23.54
N LEU A 16 4.97 0.82 -23.19
CA LEU A 16 5.37 -0.32 -24.02
C LEU A 16 4.61 -1.61 -23.67
N ASP A 17 4.14 -1.81 -22.43
CA ASP A 17 3.30 -2.96 -22.07
C ASP A 17 1.82 -2.72 -22.38
N THR A 18 1.29 -3.41 -23.40
CA THR A 18 -0.09 -3.23 -23.90
C THR A 18 -1.16 -3.55 -22.86
N ARG A 19 -0.84 -4.37 -21.85
CA ARG A 19 -1.75 -4.72 -20.74
C ARG A 19 -1.81 -3.65 -19.65
N SER A 20 -0.85 -2.73 -19.62
CA SER A 20 -0.73 -1.63 -18.65
C SER A 20 -1.23 -0.30 -19.24
N GLN A 21 -2.02 -0.31 -20.31
CA GLN A 21 -2.49 0.93 -20.94
C GLN A 21 -3.82 1.46 -20.40
N THR A 22 -4.53 0.72 -19.55
CA THR A 22 -5.82 1.15 -19.02
C THR A 22 -5.80 1.34 -17.52
N ALA A 23 -6.67 2.21 -17.01
CA ALA A 23 -6.91 2.32 -15.57
C ALA A 23 -7.52 1.00 -15.07
N PRO A 24 -7.18 0.56 -13.84
CA PRO A 24 -7.69 -0.69 -13.29
C PRO A 24 -9.21 -0.62 -13.11
N GLU A 25 -9.92 -1.64 -13.58
CA GLU A 25 -11.38 -1.70 -13.51
C GLU A 25 -11.90 -2.10 -12.12
N CYS A 26 -11.10 -2.83 -11.34
CA CYS A 26 -11.41 -3.23 -9.97
C CYS A 26 -10.16 -3.33 -9.09
N ALA A 27 -10.37 -3.42 -7.78
CA ALA A 27 -9.29 -3.54 -6.79
C ALA A 27 -8.45 -4.82 -6.98
N ASP A 28 -9.07 -5.93 -7.41
CA ASP A 28 -8.39 -7.22 -7.58
C ASP A 28 -7.28 -7.17 -8.64
N LEU A 29 -7.44 -6.33 -9.67
CA LEU A 29 -6.40 -6.12 -10.69
C LEU A 29 -5.17 -5.43 -10.08
N ILE A 30 -5.38 -4.46 -9.19
CA ILE A 30 -4.28 -3.76 -8.49
C ILE A 30 -3.58 -4.73 -7.53
N GLU A 31 -4.34 -5.56 -6.79
CA GLU A 31 -3.79 -6.61 -5.92
C GLU A 31 -2.94 -7.61 -6.72
N ALA A 32 -3.41 -8.05 -7.89
CA ALA A 32 -2.69 -8.98 -8.75
C ALA A 32 -1.42 -8.37 -9.36
N GLU A 33 -1.46 -7.11 -9.77
CA GLU A 33 -0.28 -6.35 -10.20
C GLU A 33 0.73 -6.20 -9.06
N CYS A 34 0.27 -5.84 -7.86
CA CYS A 34 1.12 -5.72 -6.68
C CYS A 34 1.82 -7.04 -6.34
N THR A 35 1.07 -8.14 -6.33
CA THR A 35 1.64 -9.48 -6.09
C THR A 35 2.69 -9.83 -7.15
N ARG A 36 2.44 -9.54 -8.43
CA ARG A 36 3.44 -9.79 -9.49
C ARG A 36 4.70 -8.93 -9.32
N ALA A 37 4.54 -7.66 -8.94
CA ALA A 37 5.67 -6.76 -8.72
C ALA A 37 6.57 -7.26 -7.58
N LEU A 38 5.98 -7.79 -6.50
CA LEU A 38 6.72 -8.29 -5.35
C LEU A 38 7.32 -9.70 -5.55
N GLN A 39 6.79 -10.52 -6.46
CA GLN A 39 7.29 -11.87 -6.72
C GLN A 39 8.75 -11.94 -7.18
N ALA A 40 9.24 -10.90 -7.84
CA ALA A 40 10.60 -10.84 -8.37
C ALA A 40 11.62 -10.28 -7.36
N ILE A 41 11.17 -9.93 -6.15
CA ILE A 41 11.92 -9.16 -5.18
C ILE A 41 12.21 -10.02 -3.96
N ASP A 42 13.39 -9.81 -3.36
CA ASP A 42 13.67 -10.34 -2.04
C ASP A 42 12.83 -9.59 -1.00
N GLU A 43 11.78 -10.23 -0.49
CA GLU A 43 10.90 -9.67 0.55
C GLU A 43 11.62 -9.46 1.90
N THR A 44 12.90 -9.83 2.03
CA THR A 44 13.71 -9.49 3.20
C THR A 44 14.44 -8.16 3.06
N ASP A 45 14.43 -7.55 1.87
CA ASP A 45 14.98 -6.22 1.59
C ASP A 45 13.86 -5.15 1.63
N PRO A 46 13.77 -4.35 2.71
CA PRO A 46 12.74 -3.31 2.83
C PRO A 46 12.84 -2.25 1.73
N GLU A 47 14.06 -1.92 1.29
CA GLU A 47 14.26 -0.87 0.30
C GLU A 47 13.70 -1.32 -1.06
N ALA A 48 13.99 -2.55 -1.47
CA ALA A 48 13.48 -3.11 -2.71
C ALA A 48 11.94 -3.20 -2.72
N VAL A 49 11.33 -3.60 -1.59
CA VAL A 49 9.86 -3.61 -1.44
C VAL A 49 9.27 -2.21 -1.56
N LEU A 50 9.85 -1.21 -0.90
CA LEU A 50 9.39 0.17 -0.98
C LEU A 50 9.51 0.76 -2.39
N VAL A 51 10.62 0.49 -3.08
CA VAL A 51 10.82 0.90 -4.47
C VAL A 51 9.72 0.35 -5.36
N ALA A 52 9.45 -0.97 -5.29
CA ALA A 52 8.44 -1.60 -6.13
C ALA A 52 7.00 -1.15 -5.82
N LEU A 53 6.66 -0.96 -4.55
CA LEU A 53 5.35 -0.41 -4.17
C LEU A 53 5.19 1.03 -4.67
N ASN A 54 6.26 1.83 -4.66
CA ASN A 54 6.23 3.18 -5.19
C ASN A 54 6.12 3.21 -6.72
N GLU A 55 6.81 2.31 -7.43
CA GLU A 55 6.68 2.14 -8.88
C GLU A 55 5.26 1.73 -9.27
N LEU A 56 4.69 0.73 -8.59
CA LEU A 56 3.28 0.34 -8.75
C LEU A 56 2.35 1.54 -8.54
N ARG A 57 2.54 2.28 -7.44
CA ARG A 57 1.72 3.46 -7.13
C ARG A 57 1.77 4.49 -8.25
N GLN A 58 2.96 4.79 -8.75
CA GLN A 58 3.16 5.76 -9.83
C GLN A 58 2.51 5.29 -11.14
N SER A 59 2.72 4.02 -11.51
CA SER A 59 2.13 3.40 -12.70
C SER A 59 0.60 3.43 -12.67
N VAL A 60 -0.01 2.92 -11.60
CA VAL A 60 -1.47 2.87 -11.45
C VAL A 60 -2.06 4.28 -11.43
N ALA A 61 -1.49 5.19 -10.63
CA ALA A 61 -1.96 6.58 -10.54
C ALA A 61 -1.85 7.30 -11.89
N PHE A 62 -0.79 7.04 -12.67
CA PHE A 62 -0.64 7.61 -14.01
C PHE A 62 -1.74 7.14 -14.96
N ARG A 63 -2.09 5.84 -14.96
CA ARG A 63 -3.17 5.28 -15.78
C ARG A 63 -4.53 5.87 -15.42
N ILE A 64 -4.81 6.03 -14.13
CA ILE A 64 -6.02 6.71 -13.63
C ILE A 64 -6.03 8.19 -14.06
N ALA A 65 -4.90 8.89 -13.94
CA ALA A 65 -4.78 10.28 -14.35
C ALA A 65 -5.03 10.45 -15.85
N ARG A 66 -4.45 9.57 -16.67
CA ARG A 66 -4.66 9.55 -18.13
C ARG A 66 -6.14 9.36 -18.48
N ALA A 67 -6.79 8.34 -17.90
CA ALA A 67 -8.22 8.09 -18.14
C ALA A 67 -9.10 9.28 -17.71
N THR A 68 -8.74 9.97 -16.62
CA THR A 68 -9.44 11.18 -16.17
C THR A 68 -9.25 12.35 -17.13
N LEU A 69 -8.01 12.62 -17.54
CA LEU A 69 -7.65 13.77 -18.39
C LEU A 69 -8.24 13.69 -19.79
N PHE A 70 -8.32 12.48 -20.35
CA PHE A 70 -8.93 12.24 -21.66
C PHE A 70 -10.43 11.98 -21.57
N THR A 71 -11.08 12.30 -20.43
CA THR A 71 -12.53 12.16 -20.22
C THR A 71 -13.08 10.75 -20.50
N GLN A 72 -12.25 9.73 -20.27
CA GLN A 72 -12.62 8.33 -20.47
C GLN A 72 -13.36 7.75 -19.26
N GLN A 73 -13.33 8.44 -18.12
CA GLN A 73 -14.05 8.07 -16.90
C GLN A 73 -14.43 9.30 -16.06
N GLU A 74 -15.45 9.12 -15.22
CA GLU A 74 -15.93 10.14 -14.28
C GLU A 74 -14.93 10.36 -13.13
N PRO A 75 -14.81 11.60 -12.58
CA PRO A 75 -13.91 11.87 -11.45
C PRO A 75 -14.16 10.99 -10.22
N ALA A 76 -15.43 10.66 -9.94
CA ALA A 76 -15.80 9.79 -8.83
C ALA A 76 -15.26 8.36 -9.00
N GLN A 77 -15.15 7.88 -10.24
CA GLN A 77 -14.54 6.58 -10.53
C GLN A 77 -13.03 6.61 -10.31
N SER A 78 -12.36 7.68 -10.76
CA SER A 78 -10.93 7.89 -10.49
C SER A 78 -10.63 7.95 -9.00
N ALA A 79 -11.45 8.66 -8.22
CA ALA A 79 -11.28 8.78 -6.78
C ALA A 79 -11.38 7.42 -6.07
N ARG A 80 -12.33 6.58 -6.50
CA ARG A 80 -12.48 5.22 -6.01
C ARG A 80 -11.31 4.32 -6.37
N GLN A 81 -10.79 4.41 -7.60
CA GLN A 81 -9.60 3.67 -8.03
C GLN A 81 -8.36 4.08 -7.22
N LEU A 82 -8.20 5.37 -6.93
CA LEU A 82 -7.13 5.87 -6.05
C LEU A 82 -7.27 5.33 -4.63
N ALA A 83 -8.50 5.21 -4.11
CA ALA A 83 -8.75 4.57 -2.82
C ALA A 83 -8.45 3.07 -2.81
N TRP A 84 -8.75 2.36 -3.91
CA TRP A 84 -8.32 0.96 -4.04
C TRP A 84 -6.80 0.85 -4.03
N LEU A 85 -6.10 1.68 -4.80
CA LEU A 85 -4.64 1.72 -4.83
C LEU A 85 -4.05 1.98 -3.44
N ALA A 86 -4.54 3.00 -2.74
CA ALA A 86 -4.11 3.32 -1.39
C ALA A 86 -4.32 2.13 -0.45
N ASN A 87 -5.49 1.48 -0.49
CA ASN A 87 -5.78 0.32 0.33
C ASN A 87 -4.82 -0.86 0.07
N VAL A 88 -4.51 -1.17 -1.20
CA VAL A 88 -3.55 -2.24 -1.54
C VAL A 88 -2.17 -1.92 -0.95
N ILE A 89 -1.68 -0.70 -1.13
CA ILE A 89 -0.36 -0.27 -0.64
C ILE A 89 -0.31 -0.33 0.90
N VAL A 90 -1.29 0.27 1.58
CA VAL A 90 -1.37 0.29 3.06
C VAL A 90 -1.37 -1.14 3.61
N ARG A 91 -2.17 -2.04 3.03
CA ARG A 91 -2.22 -3.45 3.46
C ARG A 91 -0.89 -4.17 3.29
N ARG A 92 -0.18 -3.92 2.18
CA ARG A 92 1.12 -4.55 1.91
C ARG A 92 2.20 -4.03 2.84
N LEU A 93 2.29 -2.72 3.05
CA LEU A 93 3.21 -2.11 4.03
C LEU A 93 2.96 -2.62 5.45
N LEU A 94 1.69 -2.69 5.88
CA LEU A 94 1.34 -3.24 7.19
C LEU A 94 1.76 -4.71 7.35
N THR A 95 1.58 -5.50 6.29
CA THR A 95 1.99 -6.92 6.28
C THR A 95 3.50 -7.03 6.42
N PHE A 96 4.24 -6.24 5.66
CA PHE A 96 5.70 -6.18 5.71
C PHE A 96 6.20 -5.78 7.10
N ALA A 97 5.76 -4.64 7.63
CA ALA A 97 6.13 -4.16 8.96
C ALA A 97 5.78 -5.18 10.06
N SER A 98 4.62 -5.84 9.95
CA SER A 98 4.20 -6.89 10.88
C SER A 98 5.11 -8.12 10.83
N ASN A 99 5.53 -8.54 9.64
CA ASN A 99 6.45 -9.66 9.46
C ASN A 99 7.83 -9.32 10.02
N GLU A 100 8.33 -8.12 9.77
CA GLU A 100 9.64 -7.67 10.24
C GLU A 100 9.70 -7.65 11.78
N VAL A 101 8.64 -7.16 12.45
CA VAL A 101 8.52 -7.21 13.90
C VAL A 101 8.42 -8.66 14.39
N ALA A 102 7.65 -9.51 13.69
CA ALA A 102 7.47 -10.91 14.07
C ALA A 102 8.75 -11.74 14.00
N VAL A 103 9.70 -11.41 13.10
CA VAL A 103 11.02 -12.08 13.03
C VAL A 103 11.77 -11.95 14.35
N GLN A 104 11.70 -10.78 15.01
CA GLN A 104 12.44 -10.52 16.25
C GLN A 104 11.64 -10.85 17.51
N HIS A 105 10.32 -10.68 17.46
CA HIS A 105 9.46 -10.68 18.65
C HIS A 105 8.41 -11.80 18.64
N GLY A 106 8.32 -12.61 17.58
CA GLY A 106 7.26 -13.61 17.38
C GLY A 106 5.91 -12.96 17.09
N ARG A 107 4.84 -13.75 16.96
CA ARG A 107 3.48 -13.20 16.77
C ARG A 107 2.85 -12.85 18.12
N LEU A 108 1.88 -11.93 18.10
CA LEU A 108 1.05 -11.59 19.26
C LEU A 108 -0.24 -12.43 19.24
N PRO A 109 -0.35 -13.52 20.02
CA PRO A 109 -1.46 -14.46 19.91
C PRO A 109 -2.76 -13.85 20.43
N GLY A 110 -3.80 -13.93 19.60
CA GLY A 110 -5.12 -13.42 19.95
C GLY A 110 -5.20 -11.89 20.06
N GLY A 111 -4.12 -11.15 19.82
CA GLY A 111 -4.09 -9.68 19.74
C GLY A 111 -3.97 -9.20 18.30
N GLY A 112 -3.89 -7.89 18.08
CA GLY A 112 -3.68 -7.37 16.73
C GLY A 112 -3.76 -5.85 16.60
N LEU A 113 -3.39 -5.39 15.41
CA LEU A 113 -3.46 -4.01 14.98
C LEU A 113 -4.57 -3.87 13.92
N ALA A 114 -5.39 -2.85 14.05
CA ALA A 114 -6.35 -2.41 13.06
C ALA A 114 -6.00 -0.99 12.59
N VAL A 115 -6.24 -0.72 11.31
CA VAL A 115 -6.02 0.60 10.71
C VAL A 115 -7.34 1.11 10.19
N LEU A 116 -7.72 2.30 10.63
CA LEU A 116 -8.91 3.01 10.20
C LEU A 116 -8.51 4.16 9.28
N ALA A 117 -9.06 4.15 8.07
CA ALA A 117 -8.96 5.25 7.14
C ALA A 117 -9.99 6.33 7.48
N TYR A 118 -9.53 7.57 7.65
CA TYR A 118 -10.35 8.76 7.86
C TYR A 118 -10.31 9.66 6.62
N GLY A 119 -11.09 10.75 6.68
CA GLY A 119 -11.10 11.78 5.65
C GLY A 119 -11.47 11.24 4.27
N SER A 120 -10.78 11.74 3.24
CA SER A 120 -11.03 11.36 1.85
C SER A 120 -10.76 9.89 1.55
N PHE A 121 -9.79 9.26 2.22
CA PHE A 121 -9.54 7.83 2.08
C PHE A 121 -10.68 7.00 2.68
N GLY A 122 -11.13 7.35 3.89
CA GLY A 122 -12.27 6.69 4.53
C GLY A 122 -13.58 6.83 3.74
N ALA A 123 -13.75 7.95 3.02
CA ALA A 123 -14.91 8.18 2.15
C ALA A 123 -14.78 7.56 0.74
N ALA A 124 -13.62 6.99 0.39
CA ALA A 124 -13.27 6.55 -0.97
C ALA A 124 -13.36 7.67 -2.04
N GLU A 125 -12.99 8.89 -1.64
CA GLU A 125 -13.01 10.11 -2.46
C GLU A 125 -11.61 10.72 -2.60
N LEU A 126 -10.58 9.87 -2.74
CA LEU A 126 -9.19 10.33 -2.82
C LEU A 126 -8.89 11.11 -4.10
N GLY A 127 -8.13 12.19 -3.98
CA GLY A 127 -7.49 12.88 -5.08
C GLY A 127 -6.04 12.42 -5.29
N PHE A 128 -5.44 12.80 -6.42
CA PHE A 128 -4.07 12.40 -6.77
C PHE A 128 -2.98 12.88 -5.78
N ASN A 129 -3.27 13.95 -5.04
CA ASN A 129 -2.37 14.56 -4.07
C ASN A 129 -2.97 14.53 -2.65
N SER A 130 -3.98 13.69 -2.41
CA SER A 130 -4.57 13.57 -1.08
C SER A 130 -3.61 12.87 -0.12
N ASP A 131 -3.52 13.38 1.10
CA ASP A 131 -2.89 12.69 2.21
C ASP A 131 -3.77 11.53 2.70
N LEU A 132 -3.14 10.55 3.35
CA LEU A 132 -3.84 9.43 3.99
C LEU A 132 -3.94 9.66 5.50
N ASP A 133 -5.16 9.96 5.96
CA ASP A 133 -5.45 10.05 7.39
C ASP A 133 -5.69 8.65 7.95
N LEU A 134 -4.72 8.10 8.68
CA LEU A 134 -4.79 6.75 9.26
C LEU A 134 -4.79 6.81 10.78
N VAL A 135 -5.74 6.10 11.41
CA VAL A 135 -5.78 5.87 12.85
C VAL A 135 -5.49 4.41 13.15
N PHE A 136 -4.51 4.18 14.01
CA PHE A 136 -4.08 2.85 14.42
C PHE A 136 -4.72 2.48 15.76
N LEU A 137 -5.44 1.37 15.79
CA LEU A 137 -6.03 0.79 17.00
C LEU A 137 -5.36 -0.55 17.29
N TYR A 138 -5.06 -0.83 18.54
CA TYR A 138 -4.57 -2.15 18.93
C TYR A 138 -5.52 -2.82 19.91
N ARG A 139 -5.55 -4.14 19.85
CA ARG A 139 -6.26 -4.98 20.82
C ARG A 139 -5.26 -5.91 21.48
N PRO A 140 -5.17 -5.94 22.82
CA PRO A 140 -4.35 -6.92 23.51
C PRO A 140 -4.88 -8.34 23.25
N GLY A 141 -3.95 -9.29 23.27
CA GLY A 141 -4.26 -10.70 23.08
C GLY A 141 -4.77 -11.40 24.32
N SER A 142 -5.08 -12.68 24.18
CA SER A 142 -5.36 -13.57 25.31
C SER A 142 -4.11 -13.81 26.16
N VAL A 143 -2.94 -13.77 25.51
CA VAL A 143 -1.63 -13.67 26.15
C VAL A 143 -1.18 -12.21 26.03
N GLY A 144 -0.71 -11.63 27.14
CA GLY A 144 -0.33 -10.22 27.20
C GLY A 144 0.92 -9.85 26.38
N GLU A 145 1.65 -10.84 25.89
CA GLU A 145 2.96 -10.70 25.24
C GLU A 145 3.07 -11.54 23.96
N SER A 146 4.02 -11.19 23.09
CA SER A 146 4.35 -11.92 21.86
C SER A 146 5.23 -13.16 22.10
N GLU A 147 5.18 -14.14 21.22
CA GLU A 147 5.73 -15.50 21.43
C GLU A 147 7.23 -15.69 21.08
N GLY A 148 7.95 -14.63 20.72
CA GLY A 148 9.31 -14.72 20.20
C GLY A 148 10.43 -14.61 21.22
N PRO A 149 11.70 -14.61 20.76
CA PRO A 149 12.88 -14.64 21.64
C PRO A 149 13.07 -13.36 22.46
N ARG A 150 12.42 -12.27 22.05
CA ARG A 150 12.35 -11.00 22.78
C ARG A 150 10.87 -10.60 22.89
N PRO A 151 10.09 -11.14 23.84
CA PRO A 151 8.67 -10.86 23.93
C PRO A 151 8.42 -9.36 24.18
N LEU A 152 7.33 -8.85 23.63
CA LEU A 152 6.83 -7.50 23.87
C LEU A 152 5.38 -7.57 24.32
N ASP A 153 5.00 -6.68 25.24
CA ASP A 153 3.59 -6.45 25.53
C ASP A 153 2.85 -5.94 24.28
N ALA A 154 1.54 -6.16 24.24
CA ALA A 154 0.71 -5.83 23.07
C ALA A 154 0.86 -4.37 22.61
N GLN A 155 0.96 -3.42 23.52
CA GLN A 155 1.11 -2.00 23.17
C GLN A 155 2.45 -1.76 22.49
N ARG A 156 3.56 -2.20 23.10
CA ARG A 156 4.91 -2.04 22.50
C ARG A 156 5.05 -2.79 21.19
N TYR A 157 4.47 -3.98 21.08
CA TYR A 157 4.47 -4.77 19.86
C TYR A 157 3.80 -4.02 18.70
N CYS A 158 2.58 -3.54 18.93
CA CYS A 158 1.83 -2.77 17.93
C CYS A 158 2.48 -1.41 17.62
N SER A 159 3.02 -0.71 18.62
CA SER A 159 3.78 0.53 18.38
C SER A 159 5.00 0.31 17.51
N ARG A 160 5.72 -0.82 17.64
CA ARG A 160 6.85 -1.15 16.76
C ARG A 160 6.42 -1.41 15.32
N ILE A 161 5.26 -2.02 15.10
CA ILE A 161 4.72 -2.18 13.74
C ILE A 161 4.46 -0.82 13.12
N VAL A 162 3.79 0.09 13.85
CA VAL A 162 3.47 1.43 13.36
C VAL A 162 4.72 2.27 13.09
N GLN A 163 5.80 2.09 13.85
CA GLN A 163 7.07 2.81 13.61
C GLN A 163 7.83 2.31 12.37
N ARG A 164 7.53 1.10 11.89
CA ARG A 164 8.15 0.50 10.69
C ARG A 164 7.26 0.59 9.44
N TYR A 165 6.01 0.98 9.63
CA TYR A 165 5.06 1.30 8.58
C TYR A 165 5.40 2.67 7.98
#